data_AF-A0AAU9N5A7-F1
#
_entry.id   AF-A0AAU9N5A7-F1
#
_cell.length_a   1.000
_cell.length_b   1.000
_cell.length_c   1.000
_cell.angle_alpha   90.00
_cell.angle_beta   90.00
_cell.angle_gamma   90.00
#
_symmetry.space_group_name_H-M   'P 1'
#
loop_
_entity.id
_entity.type
_entity.pdbx_description
1 polymer ?
#
loop_
_entity_poly.entity_id
_entity_poly.type
_entity_poly.pdbx_seq_one_letter_code
_entity_poly.pdbx_strand_id
1 'polypeptide(L)'
;MSEHDRWNVFRGDSKSKSDMVFTTKTPHVIQSKTNVHVFLANKTNSKDVCDFKIKGSWSKRNCTIYMGDTSTTIAQVNKMQSSENIKLIKDKFMVTIYPNVDYAFVVTLIAIVEAMKSSNTKGEVAAEVTGSGVAEVIIGAIFS
;
A
#
# COMPACT_ATOMS: atom_id res chain seq x y z
N MET A 1 -20.15 0.79 5.57
CA MET A 1 -18.70 1.08 5.45
C MET A 1 -18.54 2.59 5.45
N SER A 2 -17.90 3.15 6.48
CA SER A 2 -17.65 4.59 6.56
C SER A 2 -16.59 5.02 5.55
N GLU A 3 -16.61 6.28 5.11
CA GLU A 3 -15.62 6.86 4.19
C GLU A 3 -14.21 6.92 4.79
N HIS A 4 -14.07 6.67 6.10
CA HIS A 4 -12.83 6.81 6.86
C HIS A 4 -11.78 5.71 6.63
N ASP A 5 -12.10 4.61 5.94
CA ASP A 5 -11.16 3.49 5.70
C ASP A 5 -10.62 3.42 4.25
N ARG A 6 -10.71 4.52 3.50
CA ARG A 6 -10.32 4.57 2.08
C ARG A 6 -9.13 5.50 1.85
N TRP A 7 -8.23 5.10 0.96
CA TRP A 7 -7.18 5.95 0.45
C TRP A 7 -7.54 6.36 -0.97
N ASN A 8 -7.46 7.65 -1.26
CA ASN A 8 -7.65 8.20 -2.59
C ASN A 8 -6.29 8.73 -3.06
N VAL A 9 -5.87 8.32 -4.25
CA VAL A 9 -4.60 8.73 -4.85
C VAL A 9 -4.91 9.67 -6.00
N PHE A 10 -4.24 10.82 -5.99
CA PHE A 10 -4.42 11.90 -6.96
C PHE A 10 -3.13 12.18 -7.70
N ARG A 11 -3.26 12.84 -8.85
CA ARG A 11 -2.12 13.24 -9.67
C ARG A 11 -1.45 14.49 -9.08
N GLY A 12 -0.13 14.42 -8.87
CA GLY A 12 0.64 15.52 -8.28
C GLY A 12 0.08 15.92 -6.92
N ASP A 13 0.03 17.23 -6.65
CA ASP A 13 -0.46 17.78 -5.38
C ASP A 13 -1.96 18.09 -5.40
N SER A 14 -2.68 17.60 -6.41
CA SER A 14 -4.12 17.85 -6.55
C SER A 14 -4.94 17.06 -5.53
N LYS A 15 -6.09 17.61 -5.17
CA LYS A 15 -7.16 16.93 -4.41
C LYS A 15 -8.49 16.93 -5.18
N SER A 16 -8.46 17.33 -6.46
CA SER A 16 -9.65 17.37 -7.30
C SER A 16 -10.08 15.95 -7.69
N LYS A 17 -11.40 15.71 -7.73
CA LYS A 17 -11.95 14.42 -8.20
C LYS A 17 -11.55 14.11 -9.64
N SER A 18 -11.34 15.12 -10.48
CA SER A 18 -10.88 14.95 -11.86
C SER A 18 -9.46 14.37 -11.95
N ASP A 19 -8.64 14.60 -10.92
CA ASP A 19 -7.25 14.20 -10.89
C ASP A 19 -7.04 12.92 -10.08
N MET A 20 -8.13 12.28 -9.66
CA MET A 20 -8.06 10.99 -8.98
C MET A 20 -7.54 9.92 -9.94
N VAL A 21 -6.51 9.20 -9.53
CA VAL A 21 -5.94 8.08 -10.29
C VAL A 21 -6.64 6.78 -9.89
N PHE A 22 -6.73 6.52 -8.58
CA PHE A 22 -7.40 5.35 -8.03
C PHE A 22 -7.84 5.55 -6.57
N THR A 23 -8.71 4.67 -6.10
CA THR A 23 -9.14 4.58 -4.71
C THR A 23 -8.98 3.16 -4.18
N THR A 24 -8.71 3.00 -2.89
CA THR A 24 -8.60 1.70 -2.23
C THR A 24 -9.75 1.46 -1.27
N LYS A 25 -10.24 0.22 -1.21
CA LYS A 25 -11.18 -0.24 -0.19
C LYS A 25 -10.65 -1.49 0.50
N THR A 26 -10.83 -1.56 1.81
CA THR A 26 -10.52 -2.75 2.60
C THR A 26 -11.84 -3.46 2.93
N PRO A 27 -12.12 -4.65 2.36
CA PRO A 27 -13.39 -5.34 2.57
C PRO A 27 -13.54 -5.90 4.00
N HIS A 28 -12.45 -6.20 4.70
CA HIS A 28 -12.46 -6.58 6.12
C HIS A 28 -11.07 -6.44 6.74
N VAL A 29 -10.95 -5.80 7.90
CA VAL A 29 -9.69 -5.74 8.66
C VAL A 29 -9.58 -6.99 9.52
N ILE A 30 -9.12 -8.10 8.94
CA ILE A 30 -8.74 -9.26 9.74
C ILE A 30 -7.31 -9.04 10.21
N GLN A 31 -7.12 -9.05 11.53
CA GLN A 31 -5.80 -8.94 12.17
C GLN A 31 -4.84 -9.96 11.51
N SER A 32 -3.65 -9.51 11.12
CA SER A 32 -2.62 -10.29 10.39
C SER A 32 -2.80 -10.54 8.89
N LYS A 33 -3.99 -10.37 8.31
CA LYS A 33 -4.19 -10.49 6.85
C LYS A 33 -4.22 -9.11 6.17
N THR A 34 -3.68 -9.05 4.97
CA THR A 34 -3.71 -7.88 4.09
C THR A 34 -4.66 -8.23 2.96
N ASN A 35 -5.74 -7.47 2.85
CA ASN A 35 -6.71 -7.58 1.78
C ASN A 35 -7.15 -6.17 1.40
N VAL A 36 -6.62 -5.66 0.29
CA VAL A 36 -6.91 -4.30 -0.20
C VAL A 36 -7.37 -4.41 -1.64
N HIS A 37 -8.52 -3.82 -1.95
CA HIS A 37 -9.06 -3.74 -3.30
C HIS A 37 -8.77 -2.33 -3.85
N VAL A 38 -8.29 -2.25 -5.09
CA VAL A 38 -7.94 -1.01 -5.78
C VAL A 38 -8.91 -0.82 -6.94
N PHE A 39 -9.42 0.40 -7.11
CA PHE A 39 -10.36 0.77 -8.16
C PHE A 39 -9.81 2.01 -8.89
N LEU A 40 -9.57 1.90 -10.19
CA LEU A 40 -9.12 2.99 -11.05
C LEU A 40 -10.26 3.98 -11.28
N ALA A 41 -9.95 5.27 -11.30
CA ALA A 41 -10.96 6.32 -11.43
C ALA A 41 -11.70 6.31 -12.79
N ASN A 42 -11.09 5.75 -13.84
CA ASN A 42 -11.61 5.78 -15.21
C ASN A 42 -12.62 4.65 -15.53
N LYS A 43 -13.07 3.85 -14.54
CA LYS A 43 -14.09 2.83 -14.80
C LYS A 43 -15.49 3.32 -14.50
N THR A 44 -16.31 3.40 -15.56
CA THR A 44 -17.73 3.79 -15.51
C THR A 44 -18.68 2.62 -15.20
N ASN A 45 -18.21 1.36 -15.29
CA ASN A 45 -19.09 0.18 -15.22
C ASN A 45 -18.51 -0.96 -14.36
N SER A 46 -19.42 -1.56 -13.58
CA SER A 46 -19.27 -2.59 -12.52
C SER A 46 -18.78 -2.04 -11.17
N LYS A 47 -19.75 -1.79 -10.27
CA LYS A 47 -19.52 -1.20 -8.93
C LYS A 47 -18.83 -2.16 -7.94
N ASP A 48 -18.58 -3.41 -8.31
CA ASP A 48 -18.14 -4.46 -7.37
C ASP A 48 -16.88 -5.24 -7.77
N VAL A 49 -16.35 -5.10 -8.98
CA VAL A 49 -15.12 -5.80 -9.39
C VAL A 49 -13.93 -4.86 -9.22
N CYS A 50 -12.94 -5.27 -8.42
CA CYS A 50 -11.72 -4.48 -8.24
C CYS A 50 -10.81 -4.57 -9.48
N ASP A 51 -10.03 -3.52 -9.73
CA ASP A 51 -9.03 -3.46 -10.79
C ASP A 51 -7.73 -4.13 -10.40
N PHE A 52 -7.38 -4.05 -9.12
CA PHE A 52 -6.28 -4.77 -8.52
C PHE A 52 -6.65 -5.20 -7.11
N LYS A 53 -6.00 -6.27 -6.64
CA LYS A 53 -6.16 -6.74 -5.26
C LYS A 53 -4.80 -7.06 -4.66
N ILE A 54 -4.61 -6.66 -3.41
CA ILE A 54 -3.44 -7.01 -2.61
C ILE A 54 -3.88 -8.07 -1.62
N LYS A 55 -3.26 -9.24 -1.63
CA LYS A 55 -3.51 -10.32 -0.67
C LYS A 55 -2.23 -10.75 0.03
N GLY A 56 -2.36 -11.38 1.19
CA GLY A 56 -1.24 -11.96 1.93
C GLY A 56 -1.13 -11.41 3.34
N SER A 57 0.09 -11.31 3.87
CA SER A 57 0.39 -10.81 5.21
C SER A 57 1.59 -9.88 5.16
N TRP A 58 1.32 -8.59 5.44
CA TRP A 58 2.35 -7.57 5.50
C TRP A 58 3.41 -7.87 6.56
N SER A 59 3.00 -8.36 7.75
CA SER A 59 3.95 -8.70 8.82
C SER A 59 4.86 -9.88 8.48
N LYS A 60 4.40 -10.81 7.65
CA LYS A 60 5.23 -11.92 7.12
C LYS A 60 5.98 -11.55 5.84
N ARG A 61 5.83 -10.31 5.35
CA ARG A 61 6.38 -9.82 4.08
C ARG A 61 6.09 -10.81 2.93
N ASN A 62 4.84 -11.26 2.82
CA ASN A 62 4.37 -12.22 1.79
C ASN A 62 3.13 -11.71 1.05
N CYS A 63 3.14 -10.42 0.69
CA CYS A 63 2.03 -9.78 -0.01
C CYS A 63 2.17 -9.97 -1.52
N THR A 64 1.05 -10.19 -2.19
CA THR A 64 0.99 -10.31 -3.65
C THR A 64 -0.06 -9.35 -4.19
N ILE A 65 0.31 -8.62 -5.23
CA ILE A 65 -0.56 -7.70 -5.96
C ILE A 65 -1.00 -8.40 -7.24
N TYR A 66 -2.31 -8.49 -7.43
CA TYR A 66 -2.93 -9.15 -8.57
C TYR A 66 -3.73 -8.16 -9.40
N MET A 67 -3.86 -8.46 -10.69
CA MET A 67 -4.73 -7.72 -11.61
C MET A 67 -6.17 -8.25 -11.53
N GLY A 68 -7.07 -7.39 -11.07
CA GLY A 68 -8.48 -7.66 -10.80
C GLY A 68 -8.71 -8.89 -9.93
N ASP A 69 -9.79 -9.61 -10.21
CA ASP A 69 -10.10 -10.87 -9.53
C ASP A 69 -9.38 -12.10 -10.11
N THR A 70 -8.52 -11.92 -11.10
CA THR A 70 -7.74 -13.00 -11.71
C THR A 70 -6.60 -13.50 -10.81
N SER A 71 -5.92 -14.57 -11.22
CA SER A 71 -4.67 -15.06 -10.62
C SER A 71 -3.42 -14.39 -11.20
N THR A 72 -3.57 -13.44 -12.12
CA THR A 72 -2.45 -12.73 -12.75
C THR A 72 -1.76 -11.84 -11.72
N THR A 73 -0.51 -12.17 -11.43
CA THR A 73 0.32 -11.44 -10.45
C THR A 73 1.08 -10.34 -11.16
N ILE A 74 1.06 -9.13 -10.60
CA ILE A 74 1.79 -7.96 -11.13
C ILE A 74 2.95 -7.53 -10.23
N ALA A 75 2.89 -7.87 -8.94
CA ALA A 75 3.99 -7.67 -8.02
C ALA A 75 3.94 -8.63 -6.82
N GLN A 76 5.08 -8.93 -6.22
CA GLN A 76 5.22 -9.74 -5.02
C GLN A 76 6.20 -9.10 -4.03
N VAL A 77 5.76 -8.96 -2.79
CA VAL A 77 6.59 -8.59 -1.65
C VAL A 77 7.03 -9.88 -0.96
N ASN A 78 8.34 -10.06 -0.87
CA ASN A 78 8.97 -11.22 -0.26
C ASN A 78 9.91 -10.79 0.87
N LYS A 79 9.99 -11.62 1.92
CA LYS A 79 11.00 -11.44 2.97
C LYS A 79 12.39 -11.57 2.36
N MET A 80 13.25 -10.58 2.62
CA MET A 80 14.66 -10.69 2.28
C MET A 80 15.30 -11.72 3.23
N GLN A 81 15.80 -12.84 2.70
CA GLN A 81 16.54 -13.80 3.52
C GLN A 81 17.89 -13.21 3.86
N SER A 82 18.08 -12.86 5.13
CA SER A 82 19.36 -12.38 5.64
C SER A 82 20.25 -13.59 5.91
N SER A 83 21.37 -13.72 5.17
CA SER A 83 22.45 -14.63 5.57
C SER A 83 23.03 -14.16 6.91
N GLU A 84 23.55 -15.10 7.69
CA GLU A 84 23.74 -15.04 9.15
C GLU A 84 24.59 -13.88 9.72
N ASN A 85 25.10 -12.95 8.90
CA ASN A 85 25.96 -11.84 9.32
C ASN A 85 25.29 -10.44 9.31
N ILE A 86 23.99 -10.32 9.01
CA ILE A 86 23.28 -9.03 8.97
C ILE A 86 22.08 -9.07 9.94
N LYS A 87 22.36 -9.10 11.25
CA LYS A 87 21.35 -8.95 12.32
C LYS A 87 20.83 -7.52 12.48
N LEU A 88 21.32 -6.56 11.68
CA LEU A 88 21.10 -5.13 11.91
C LEU A 88 20.01 -4.47 11.08
N ILE A 89 19.31 -5.18 10.18
CA ILE A 89 18.27 -4.54 9.36
C ILE A 89 16.97 -5.33 9.45
N LYS A 90 16.22 -5.05 10.51
CA LYS A 90 15.04 -5.81 10.95
C LYS A 90 13.84 -5.71 10.00
N ASP A 91 13.87 -4.82 9.01
CA ASP A 91 12.70 -4.47 8.18
C ASP A 91 12.93 -4.45 6.66
N LYS A 92 14.03 -5.01 6.16
CA LYS A 92 14.23 -5.13 4.70
C LYS A 92 13.32 -6.18 4.07
N PHE A 93 12.67 -5.80 2.98
CA PHE A 93 11.91 -6.68 2.10
C PHE A 93 12.30 -6.44 0.65
N MET A 94 12.04 -7.43 -0.20
CA MET A 94 12.26 -7.34 -1.64
C MET A 94 10.91 -7.29 -2.34
N VAL A 95 10.83 -6.49 -3.40
CA VAL A 95 9.64 -6.41 -4.25
C VAL A 95 10.02 -6.88 -5.65
N THR A 96 9.39 -7.96 -6.09
CA THR A 96 9.45 -8.42 -7.48
C THR A 96 8.32 -7.75 -8.25
N ILE A 97 8.66 -6.97 -9.28
CA ILE A 97 7.70 -6.31 -10.16
C ILE A 97 7.78 -6.98 -11.52
N TYR A 98 6.64 -7.42 -12.05
CA TYR A 98 6.59 -8.12 -13.33
C TYR A 98 6.67 -7.14 -14.52
N PRO A 99 7.09 -7.60 -15.71
CA PRO A 99 7.18 -6.74 -16.89
C PRO A 99 5.87 -6.01 -17.20
N ASN A 100 5.97 -4.81 -17.79
CA ASN A 100 4.85 -3.96 -18.19
C ASN A 100 4.00 -3.42 -17.02
N VAL A 101 4.54 -3.44 -15.80
CA VAL A 101 3.90 -2.87 -14.60
C VAL A 101 4.60 -1.58 -14.22
N ASP A 102 3.82 -0.53 -13.94
CA ASP A 102 4.35 0.76 -13.50
C ASP A 102 4.93 0.66 -12.07
N TYR A 103 6.19 1.07 -11.90
CA TYR A 103 6.90 0.98 -10.63
C TYR A 103 6.29 1.93 -9.57
N ALA A 104 5.94 3.16 -9.96
CA ALA A 104 5.38 4.15 -9.06
C ALA A 104 4.03 3.69 -8.51
N PHE A 105 3.20 3.06 -9.34
CA PHE A 105 1.95 2.43 -8.93
C PHE A 105 2.20 1.35 -7.86
N VAL A 106 3.13 0.42 -8.09
CA VAL A 106 3.45 -0.63 -7.10
C VAL A 106 3.96 -0.04 -5.79
N VAL A 107 4.90 0.90 -5.84
CA VAL A 107 5.44 1.56 -4.64
C VAL A 107 4.35 2.29 -3.87
N THR A 108 3.44 2.98 -4.57
CA THR A 108 2.30 3.66 -3.94
C THR A 108 1.40 2.67 -3.21
N LEU A 109 1.08 1.52 -3.82
CA LEU A 109 0.27 0.48 -3.18
C LEU A 109 0.94 -0.08 -1.92
N ILE A 110 2.25 -0.29 -1.96
CA ILE A 110 3.05 -0.77 -0.83
C ILE A 110 3.03 0.25 0.31
N ALA A 111 3.25 1.54 0.01
CA ALA A 111 3.19 2.62 0.99
C ALA A 111 1.81 2.73 1.67
N ILE A 112 0.73 2.58 0.90
CA ILE A 112 -0.64 2.57 1.45
C ILE A 112 -0.82 1.40 2.43
N VAL A 113 -0.37 0.19 2.07
CA VAL A 113 -0.46 -0.98 2.96
C VAL A 113 0.38 -0.77 4.22
N GLU A 114 1.57 -0.19 4.10
CA GLU A 114 2.43 0.13 5.23
C GLU A 114 1.78 1.13 6.19
N ALA A 115 1.19 2.21 5.67
CA ALA A 115 0.48 3.20 6.47
C ALA A 115 -0.73 2.60 7.20
N MET A 116 -1.51 1.74 6.53
CA MET A 116 -2.65 1.03 7.13
C MET A 116 -2.25 0.08 8.27
N LYS A 117 -1.05 -0.50 8.21
CA LYS A 117 -0.55 -1.44 9.24
C LYS A 117 0.17 -0.72 10.37
N SER A 118 0.84 0.39 10.08
CA SER A 118 1.53 1.21 11.08
C SER A 118 0.54 1.84 12.07
N SER A 119 -0.64 2.27 11.61
CA SER A 119 -1.70 2.84 12.46
C SER A 119 -2.39 1.84 13.41
N ASN A 120 -2.21 0.53 13.20
CA ASN A 120 -2.72 -0.51 14.12
C ASN A 120 -1.76 -0.82 15.28
N THR A 121 -0.56 -0.22 15.29
CA THR A 121 0.43 -0.40 16.35
C THR A 121 0.29 0.73 17.36
N LYS A 122 -0.72 0.66 18.23
CA LYS A 122 -0.66 1.38 19.52
C LYS A 122 0.36 0.64 20.39
N GLY A 123 1.60 1.09 20.31
CA GLY A 123 2.73 0.63 21.08
C GLY A 123 3.91 1.57 20.86
N GLU A 124 3.84 2.72 21.51
CA GLU A 124 4.96 3.62 21.85
C GLU A 124 5.92 4.05 20.74
N VAL A 125 5.67 5.23 20.18
CA VAL A 125 6.76 6.17 19.82
C VAL A 125 6.36 7.55 20.34
N ALA A 126 7.23 8.12 21.18
CA ALA A 126 7.05 9.40 21.82
C ALA A 126 6.77 10.49 20.78
N ALA A 127 5.71 11.25 21.01
CA ALA A 127 5.39 12.43 20.25
C ALA A 127 6.37 13.56 20.63
N GLU A 128 7.10 14.09 19.65
CA GLU A 128 7.50 15.50 19.72
C GLU A 128 6.56 16.31 18.82
N VAL A 129 5.78 17.15 19.50
CA VAL A 129 4.87 18.12 18.92
C VAL A 129 5.69 19.35 18.52
N THR A 130 5.71 19.65 17.22
CA THR A 130 5.85 21.04 16.76
C THR A 130 4.68 21.35 15.84
N GLY A 131 3.85 22.28 16.29
CA GLY A 131 2.52 22.53 15.75
C GLY A 131 2.51 23.15 14.36
N SER A 132 1.73 22.52 13.49
CA SER A 132 0.86 23.12 12.47
C SER A 132 0.14 21.95 11.80
N GLY A 133 -1.20 21.96 11.85
CA GLY A 133 -2.04 20.81 11.57
C GLY A 133 -2.14 20.40 10.09
N VAL A 134 -1.05 19.86 9.53
CA VAL A 134 -1.04 19.08 8.30
C VAL A 134 -0.15 17.85 8.51
N ALA A 135 -0.76 16.67 8.56
CA ALA A 135 -0.01 15.43 8.53
C ALA A 135 0.53 15.22 7.11
N GLU A 136 1.69 15.79 6.82
CA GLU A 136 2.46 15.44 5.63
C GLU A 136 3.21 14.13 5.92
N VAL A 137 2.83 13.07 5.20
CA VAL A 137 3.62 11.84 5.17
C VAL A 137 4.66 12.02 4.08
N ILE A 138 5.84 12.50 4.46
CA ILE A 138 7.01 12.58 3.56
C ILE A 138 7.57 11.16 3.43
N ILE A 139 7.26 10.49 2.33
CA ILE A 139 7.89 9.22 1.97
C ILE A 139 9.20 9.55 1.28
N GLY A 140 10.28 9.66 2.06
CA GLY A 140 11.63 9.80 1.54
C GLY A 140 12.07 8.52 0.83
N ALA A 141 11.94 8.48 -0.49
CA ALA A 141 12.66 7.51 -1.31
C ALA A 141 14.03 8.11 -1.67
N ILE A 142 15.09 7.69 -0.98
CA ILE A 142 16.46 7.97 -1.42
C ILE A 142 16.73 7.06 -2.60
N PHE A 143 16.71 7.62 -3.82
CA PHE A 143 17.35 7.01 -4.98
C PHE A 143 18.79 7.54 -5.01
N SER A 144 19.78 6.67 -4.81
CA SER A 144 21.17 6.97 -5.20
C SER A 144 21.33 6.92 -6.71
#